data_AF-A0A2X1N250-F1
#
_entry.id   AF-A0A2X1N250-F1
#
_cell.length_a   1.000
_cell.length_b   1.000
_cell.length_c   1.000
_cell.angle_alpha   90.00
_cell.angle_beta   90.00
_cell.angle_gamma   90.00
#
_symmetry.space_group_name_H-M   'P 1'
#
loop_
_entity.id
_entity.type
_entity.pdbx_description
1 polymer ?
#
loop_
_entity_poly.entity_id
_entity_poly.type
_entity_poly.pdbx_seq_one_letter_code
_entity_poly.pdbx_strand_id
1 'polypeptide(L)'
;MEYAVAALRVSDIVICGHSNCGAMTAIASCQCMDHMPAVSHWLRYADSARVVNEARPHSDLPSKAAAMVRENVIAQLANLQTHPSVRLALEEGRIALHGWVYDIESGSIAAFDGATRQFVPLAANPRVCAIPLRQPTAA
;
A
#
# COMPACT_ATOMS: atom_id res chain seq x y z
N MET A 1 1.26 -11.72 -9.79
CA MET A 1 2.55 -11.06 -9.46
C MET A 1 3.73 -11.70 -10.17
N GLU A 2 4.02 -12.98 -9.93
CA GLU A 2 5.16 -13.68 -10.55
C GLU A 2 5.28 -13.47 -12.07
N TYR A 3 4.21 -13.66 -12.83
CA TYR A 3 4.24 -13.47 -14.29
C TYR A 3 4.71 -12.07 -14.71
N ALA A 4 4.18 -11.01 -14.07
CA ALA A 4 4.57 -9.63 -14.38
C ALA A 4 6.07 -9.39 -14.10
N VAL A 5 6.60 -9.96 -13.02
CA VAL A 5 7.99 -9.75 -12.60
C VAL A 5 8.97 -10.63 -13.37
N ALA A 6 8.65 -11.91 -13.54
CA ALA A 6 9.55 -12.92 -14.10
C ALA A 6 9.46 -13.03 -15.62
N ALA A 7 8.24 -13.00 -16.18
CA ALA A 7 8.02 -13.14 -17.62
C ALA A 7 8.03 -11.78 -18.33
N LEU A 8 7.25 -10.80 -17.83
CA LEU A 8 7.13 -9.48 -18.47
C LEU A 8 8.24 -8.51 -18.08
N ARG A 9 8.97 -8.78 -16.98
CA ARG A 9 10.07 -7.96 -16.47
C ARG A 9 9.69 -6.48 -16.28
N VAL A 10 8.51 -6.23 -15.70
CA VAL A 10 8.09 -4.88 -15.33
C VAL A 10 9.13 -4.21 -14.42
N SER A 11 9.34 -2.91 -14.55
CA SER A 11 10.26 -2.11 -13.71
C SER A 11 9.59 -1.52 -12.47
N ASP A 12 8.26 -1.43 -12.47
CA ASP A 12 7.51 -0.71 -11.45
C ASP A 12 6.29 -1.53 -11.01
N ILE A 13 6.08 -1.56 -9.69
CA ILE A 13 4.86 -2.11 -9.12
C ILE A 13 4.23 -1.06 -8.21
N VAL A 14 2.96 -0.76 -8.44
CA VAL A 14 2.18 0.19 -7.66
C VAL A 14 1.14 -0.56 -6.83
N ILE A 15 1.20 -0.40 -5.51
CA ILE A 15 0.09 -0.69 -4.60
C ILE A 15 -0.76 0.57 -4.51
N CYS A 16 -1.94 0.58 -5.10
CA CYS A 16 -2.84 1.73 -5.11
C CYS A 16 -4.04 1.49 -4.19
N GLY A 17 -4.08 2.20 -3.07
CA GLY A 17 -5.30 2.39 -2.28
C GLY A 17 -6.11 3.56 -2.81
N HIS A 18 -7.32 3.76 -2.28
CA HIS A 18 -8.17 4.86 -2.72
C HIS A 18 -9.07 5.41 -1.60
N SER A 19 -9.52 6.66 -1.75
CA SER A 19 -10.53 7.23 -0.85
C SER A 19 -11.85 6.46 -0.94
N ASN A 20 -12.64 6.53 0.15
CA ASN A 20 -13.93 5.85 0.25
C ASN A 20 -13.87 4.32 0.04
N CYS A 21 -12.74 3.68 0.35
CA CYS A 21 -12.62 2.23 0.27
C CYS A 21 -13.57 1.54 1.27
N GLY A 22 -14.60 0.87 0.76
CA GLY A 22 -15.61 0.18 1.57
C GLY A 22 -14.99 -0.90 2.47
N ALA A 23 -14.00 -1.65 1.97
CA ALA A 23 -13.27 -2.65 2.75
C ALA A 23 -12.56 -2.04 3.97
N MET A 24 -11.83 -0.94 3.77
CA MET A 24 -11.10 -0.28 4.85
C MET A 24 -12.05 0.44 5.81
N THR A 25 -13.19 0.94 5.31
CA THR A 25 -14.26 1.50 6.13
C THR A 25 -14.89 0.44 7.02
N ALA A 26 -15.19 -0.75 6.48
CA ALA A 26 -15.73 -1.88 7.24
C ALA A 26 -14.80 -2.30 8.37
N ILE A 27 -13.49 -2.36 8.11
CA ILE A 27 -12.49 -2.63 9.14
C ILE A 27 -12.46 -1.50 10.18
N ALA A 28 -12.35 -0.24 9.76
CA ALA A 28 -12.21 0.91 10.66
C ALA A 28 -13.42 1.09 11.60
N SER A 29 -14.62 0.74 11.14
CA SER A 29 -15.89 0.83 11.87
C SER A 29 -16.31 -0.47 12.57
N CYS A 30 -15.49 -1.52 12.52
CA CYS A 30 -15.79 -2.83 13.11
C CYS A 30 -17.15 -3.39 12.65
N GLN A 31 -17.49 -3.25 11.36
CA GLN A 31 -18.75 -3.75 10.82
C GLN A 31 -18.88 -5.26 10.97
N CYS A 32 -20.07 -5.74 11.34
CA CYS A 32 -20.40 -7.16 11.37
C CYS A 32 -20.42 -7.72 9.95
N MET A 33 -19.56 -8.71 9.66
CA MET A 33 -19.40 -9.32 8.34
C MET A 33 -19.90 -10.78 8.28
N ASP A 34 -20.71 -11.23 9.26
CA ASP A 34 -21.16 -12.63 9.37
C ASP A 34 -21.98 -13.09 8.16
N HIS A 35 -22.70 -12.17 7.51
CA HIS A 35 -23.45 -12.41 6.29
C HIS A 35 -22.56 -12.48 5.02
N MET A 36 -21.26 -12.20 5.14
CA MET A 36 -20.27 -12.25 4.05
C MET A 36 -18.96 -12.94 4.51
N PRO A 37 -18.98 -14.24 4.83
CA PRO A 37 -17.85 -14.93 5.44
C PRO A 37 -16.58 -14.95 4.57
N ALA A 38 -16.71 -15.03 3.25
CA ALA A 38 -15.57 -14.96 2.34
C ALA A 38 -14.88 -13.58 2.37
N VAL A 39 -15.66 -12.49 2.45
CA VAL A 39 -15.15 -11.13 2.59
C VAL A 39 -14.50 -10.96 3.96
N SER A 40 -15.17 -11.42 5.02
CA SER A 40 -14.62 -11.42 6.38
C SER A 40 -13.24 -12.10 6.44
N HIS A 41 -13.12 -13.29 5.84
CA HIS A 41 -11.85 -14.02 5.76
C HIS A 41 -10.78 -13.24 4.97
N TRP A 42 -11.15 -12.66 3.82
CA TRP A 42 -10.23 -11.87 3.00
C TRP A 42 -9.74 -10.60 3.70
N LEU A 43 -10.60 -9.91 4.47
CA LEU A 43 -10.21 -8.68 5.19
C LEU A 43 -9.10 -8.91 6.22
N ARG A 44 -8.87 -10.15 6.65
CA ARG A 44 -7.76 -10.51 7.56
C ARG A 44 -6.38 -10.20 6.99
N TYR A 45 -6.23 -10.10 5.66
CA TYR A 45 -4.97 -9.67 5.04
C TYR A 45 -4.59 -8.20 5.33
N ALA A 46 -5.49 -7.44 5.94
CA ALA A 46 -5.25 -6.09 6.43
C ALA A 46 -5.09 -6.01 7.97
N ASP A 47 -4.98 -7.15 8.68
CA ASP A 47 -4.86 -7.19 10.14
C ASP A 47 -3.65 -6.38 10.66
N SER A 48 -2.51 -6.44 9.97
CA SER A 48 -1.32 -5.67 10.34
C SER A 48 -1.56 -4.15 10.24
N ALA A 49 -2.26 -3.71 9.20
CA ALA A 49 -2.68 -2.33 9.05
C ALA A 49 -3.69 -1.92 10.12
N ARG A 50 -4.64 -2.81 10.47
CA ARG A 50 -5.64 -2.57 11.52
C ARG A 50 -4.96 -2.30 12.86
N VAL A 51 -4.03 -3.16 13.27
CA VAL A 51 -3.33 -3.03 14.56
C VAL A 51 -2.59 -1.69 14.65
N VAL A 52 -1.88 -1.30 13.58
CA VAL A 52 -1.17 -0.01 13.55
C VAL A 52 -2.14 1.18 13.57
N ASN A 53 -3.25 1.07 12.84
CA ASN A 53 -4.27 2.11 12.80
C ASN A 53 -4.98 2.29 14.16
N GLU A 54 -5.30 1.20 14.85
CA GLU A 54 -5.94 1.19 16.17
C GLU A 54 -5.03 1.73 17.28
N ALA A 55 -3.71 1.62 17.12
CA ALA A 55 -2.74 2.18 18.06
C ALA A 55 -2.62 3.71 18.01
N ARG A 56 -3.32 4.39 17.09
CA ARG A 56 -3.27 5.84 16.91
C ARG A 56 -4.62 6.48 17.23
N PRO A 57 -4.64 7.70 17.80
CA PRO A 57 -5.88 8.46 17.97
C PRO A 57 -6.37 9.00 16.62
N HIS A 58 -7.69 9.06 16.45
CA HIS A 58 -8.37 9.65 15.28
C HIS A 58 -9.48 10.58 15.78
N SER A 59 -9.73 11.68 15.07
CA SER A 59 -10.77 12.65 15.45
C SER A 59 -12.18 12.12 15.22
N ASP A 60 -12.34 11.25 14.23
CA ASP A 60 -13.62 10.74 13.77
C ASP A 60 -13.44 9.45 12.95
N LEU A 61 -14.55 8.81 12.56
CA LEU A 61 -14.51 7.59 11.77
C LEU A 61 -13.98 7.80 10.34
N PRO A 62 -14.33 8.88 9.60
CA PRO A 62 -13.75 9.16 8.28
C PRO A 62 -12.22 9.26 8.28
N SER A 63 -11.63 9.99 9.24
CA SER A 63 -10.18 10.10 9.40
C SER A 63 -9.54 8.75 9.74
N LYS A 64 -10.17 7.95 10.62
CA LYS A 64 -9.75 6.57 10.91
C LYS A 64 -9.74 5.70 9.65
N ALA A 65 -10.81 5.73 8.86
CA ALA A 65 -10.91 4.97 7.60
C ALA A 65 -9.87 5.42 6.56
N ALA A 66 -9.65 6.73 6.42
CA ALA A 66 -8.62 7.26 5.53
C ALA A 66 -7.20 6.88 5.99
N ALA A 67 -6.94 6.85 7.30
CA ALA A 67 -5.70 6.34 7.85
C ALA A 67 -5.57 4.82 7.63
N MET A 68 -6.66 4.06 7.72
CA MET A 68 -6.68 2.61 7.48
C MET A 68 -6.30 2.28 6.03
N VAL A 69 -6.76 3.07 5.05
CA VAL A 69 -6.33 2.95 3.65
C VAL A 69 -4.82 3.12 3.52
N ARG A 70 -4.25 4.16 4.12
CA ARG A 70 -2.81 4.44 4.07
C ARG A 70 -1.98 3.33 4.71
N GLU A 71 -2.38 2.88 5.90
CA GLU A 71 -1.69 1.78 6.60
C GLU A 71 -1.81 0.46 5.83
N ASN A 72 -2.94 0.21 5.15
CA ASN A 72 -3.07 -0.96 4.29
C ASN A 72 -2.14 -0.91 3.09
N VAL A 73 -1.96 0.24 2.43
CA VAL A 73 -0.97 0.39 1.35
C VAL A 73 0.43 0.05 1.86
N ILE A 74 0.82 0.54 3.03
CA ILE A 74 2.12 0.25 3.66
C ILE A 74 2.25 -1.25 3.99
N ALA A 75 1.21 -1.86 4.55
CA ALA A 75 1.20 -3.29 4.86
C ALA A 75 1.33 -4.16 3.61
N GLN A 76 0.62 -3.82 2.53
CA GLN A 76 0.70 -4.57 1.27
C GLN A 76 2.05 -4.38 0.56
N LEU A 77 2.70 -3.21 0.69
CA LEU A 77 4.09 -3.04 0.28
C LEU A 77 5.04 -3.96 1.04
N ALA A 78 4.86 -4.10 2.36
CA ALA A 78 5.65 -5.02 3.17
C ALA A 78 5.40 -6.49 2.77
N ASN A 79 4.14 -6.87 2.55
CA ASN A 79 3.79 -8.21 2.06
C ASN A 79 4.42 -8.48 0.69
N LEU A 80 4.41 -7.50 -0.22
CA LEU A 80 4.93 -7.70 -1.56
C LEU A 80 6.45 -7.95 -1.55
N GLN A 81 7.19 -7.33 -0.63
CA GLN A 81 8.62 -7.58 -0.45
C GLN A 81 8.94 -9.02 0.00
N THR A 82 7.98 -9.79 0.53
CA THR A 82 8.21 -11.18 0.91
C THR A 82 7.93 -12.17 -0.23
N HIS A 83 7.29 -11.72 -1.32
CA HIS A 83 7.03 -12.55 -2.48
C HIS A 83 8.35 -12.92 -3.19
N PRO A 84 8.66 -14.20 -3.45
CA PRO A 84 9.97 -14.62 -3.95
C PRO A 84 10.45 -13.89 -5.21
N SER A 85 9.61 -13.79 -6.24
CA SER A 85 9.98 -13.11 -7.50
C SER A 85 10.23 -11.61 -7.31
N VAL A 86 9.49 -10.95 -6.40
CA VAL A 86 9.66 -9.53 -6.09
C VAL A 86 10.93 -9.33 -5.29
N ARG A 87 11.15 -10.15 -4.26
CA ARG A 87 12.37 -10.11 -3.44
C ARG A 87 13.61 -10.24 -4.32
N LEU A 88 13.66 -11.24 -5.19
CA LEU A 88 14.78 -11.42 -6.11
C LEU A 88 14.99 -10.19 -7.01
N ALA A 89 13.90 -9.68 -7.60
CA ALA A 89 13.98 -8.52 -8.49
C ALA A 89 14.41 -7.22 -7.76
N LEU A 90 14.05 -7.05 -6.49
CA LEU A 90 14.51 -5.94 -5.65
C LEU A 90 16.02 -6.05 -5.37
N GLU A 91 16.49 -7.24 -5.00
CA GLU A 91 17.92 -7.47 -4.73
C GLU A 91 18.78 -7.26 -5.98
N GLU A 92 18.27 -7.64 -7.15
CA GLU A 92 18.90 -7.41 -8.46
C GLU A 92 18.77 -5.95 -8.95
N GLY A 93 18.08 -5.07 -8.22
CA GLY A 93 17.90 -3.68 -8.61
C GLY A 93 17.06 -3.48 -9.87
N ARG A 94 16.17 -4.43 -10.20
CA ARG A 94 15.35 -4.40 -11.42
C ARG A 94 13.99 -3.75 -11.26
N ILE A 95 13.46 -3.68 -10.04
CA ILE A 95 12.14 -3.11 -9.77
C ILE A 95 12.13 -2.05 -8.68
N ALA A 96 11.24 -1.06 -8.82
CA ALA A 96 10.84 -0.14 -7.78
C ALA A 96 9.42 -0.47 -7.28
N LEU A 97 9.17 -0.22 -5.99
CA LEU A 97 7.83 -0.31 -5.41
C LEU A 97 7.29 1.08 -5.08
N HIS A 98 6.01 1.28 -5.37
CA HIS A 98 5.29 2.52 -5.13
C HIS A 98 4.03 2.25 -4.32
N GLY A 99 3.76 3.07 -3.31
CA GLY A 99 2.51 3.05 -2.56
C GLY A 99 1.71 4.31 -2.82
N TRP A 100 0.55 4.21 -3.44
CA TRP A 100 -0.30 5.35 -3.79
C TRP A 100 -1.63 5.29 -3.05
N VAL A 101 -2.20 6.46 -2.77
CA VAL A 101 -3.60 6.64 -2.40
C VAL A 101 -4.21 7.60 -3.40
N TYR A 102 -5.12 7.08 -4.22
CA TYR A 102 -5.90 7.86 -5.17
C TYR A 102 -7.14 8.45 -4.49
N ASP A 103 -7.29 9.75 -4.53
CA ASP A 103 -8.50 10.40 -4.09
C ASP A 103 -9.51 10.47 -5.26
N ILE A 104 -10.63 9.77 -5.13
CA ILE A 104 -11.65 9.64 -6.18
C ILE A 104 -12.35 10.98 -6.47
N GLU A 105 -12.56 11.80 -5.44
CA GLU A 105 -13.30 13.07 -5.59
C GLU A 105 -12.47 14.12 -6.34
N SER A 106 -11.21 14.32 -5.92
CA SER A 106 -10.31 15.32 -6.53
C SER A 106 -9.51 14.80 -7.72
N GLY A 107 -9.39 13.48 -7.89
CA GLY A 107 -8.49 12.85 -8.84
C GLY A 107 -7.01 12.94 -8.46
N SER A 108 -6.68 13.43 -7.26
CA SER A 108 -5.30 13.58 -6.81
C SER A 108 -4.70 12.26 -6.33
N ILE A 109 -3.37 12.18 -6.33
CA ILE A 109 -2.64 11.01 -5.81
C ILE A 109 -1.65 11.47 -4.74
N ALA A 110 -1.74 10.84 -3.57
CA ALA A 110 -0.71 10.90 -2.55
C ALA A 110 0.17 9.65 -2.66
N ALA A 111 1.48 9.82 -2.74
CA ALA A 111 2.45 8.74 -2.86
C ALA A 111 3.29 8.62 -1.59
N PHE A 112 3.55 7.38 -1.17
CA PHE A 112 4.32 7.05 0.02
C PHE A 112 5.81 7.19 -0.27
N ASP A 113 6.45 8.10 0.45
CA ASP A 113 7.90 8.27 0.48
C ASP A 113 8.53 7.28 1.47
N GLY A 114 9.28 6.32 0.95
CA GLY A 114 9.99 5.34 1.76
C GLY A 114 11.06 5.94 2.68
N ALA A 115 11.63 7.09 2.32
CA ALA A 115 12.69 7.74 3.09
C ALA A 115 12.13 8.49 4.31
N THR A 116 11.07 9.28 4.12
CA THR A 116 10.46 10.07 5.20
C THR A 116 9.31 9.33 5.89
N ARG A 117 8.83 8.22 5.32
CA ARG A 117 7.63 7.48 5.74
C ARG A 117 6.37 8.33 5.77
N GLN A 118 6.26 9.30 4.86
CA GLN A 118 5.10 10.18 4.72
C GLN A 118 4.44 10.01 3.36
N PHE A 119 3.12 10.28 3.30
CA PHE A 119 2.44 10.42 2.02
C PHE A 119 2.57 11.87 1.55
N VAL A 120 3.09 12.07 0.33
CA VAL A 120 3.29 13.38 -0.29
C VAL A 120 2.53 13.46 -1.62
N PRO A 121 2.12 14.65 -2.10
CA PRO A 121 1.44 14.77 -3.38
C PRO A 121 2.33 14.30 -4.53
N LEU A 122 1.88 13.31 -5.31
CA LEU A 122 2.67 12.74 -6.40
C LEU A 122 2.96 13.77 -7.50
N ALA A 123 1.99 14.64 -7.81
CA ALA A 123 2.16 15.68 -8.82
C ALA A 123 3.31 16.65 -8.51
N ALA A 124 3.55 16.94 -7.22
CA ALA A 124 4.66 17.78 -6.77
C ALA A 124 5.96 16.98 -6.55
N ASN A 125 5.86 15.65 -6.36
CA ASN A 125 6.98 14.77 -6.03
C ASN A 125 7.03 13.57 -6.99
N PRO A 126 7.19 13.76 -8.31
CA PRO A 126 6.98 12.71 -9.31
C PRO A 126 7.99 11.56 -9.25
N ARG A 127 9.08 11.71 -8.49
CA ARG A 127 10.13 10.68 -8.32
C ARG A 127 10.06 9.96 -6.98
N VAL A 128 9.08 10.28 -6.14
CA VAL A 128 8.91 9.62 -4.84
C VAL A 128 8.58 8.15 -5.05
N CYS A 129 9.15 7.28 -4.23
CA CYS A 129 8.82 5.86 -4.22
C CYS A 129 8.90 5.31 -2.81
N ALA A 130 8.25 4.16 -2.61
CA ALA A 130 8.34 3.45 -1.34
C ALA A 130 9.67 2.69 -1.25
N ILE A 131 10.11 2.09 -2.36
CA ILE A 131 11.39 1.39 -2.45
C ILE A 131 11.99 1.70 -3.83
N PRO A 132 13.09 2.46 -3.91
CA PRO A 132 13.70 2.80 -5.18
C PRO A 132 14.42 1.60 -5.79
N LEU A 133 14.68 1.66 -7.10
CA LEU A 133 15.66 0.79 -7.74
C LEU A 133 16.99 0.92 -6.98
N ARG A 134 17.59 -0.21 -6.60
CA ARG A 134 18.97 -0.19 -6.10
C ARG A 134 19.87 0.33 -7.21
N GLN A 135 20.65 1.37 -6.92
CA GLN A 135 21.76 1.74 -7.79
C GLN A 135 22.82 0.65 -7.70
N PRO A 136 23.42 0.21 -8.83
CA PRO A 136 24.52 -0.73 -8.78
C PRO A 136 25.64 -0.10 -7.95
N THR A 137 26.05 -0.78 -6.88
CA THR A 137 27.31 -0.47 -6.19
C THR A 137 28.42 -0.58 -7.22
N ALA A 138 29.12 0.53 -7.48
CA ALA A 138 30.33 0.52 -8.29
C ALA A 138 31.30 -0.52 -7.71
N ALA A 139 31.66 -1.50 -8.53
CA ALA A 139 32.65 -2.54 -8.20
C ALA A 139 34.07 -1.97 -8.27
#